data_AF-A0A2U1PTG1-F1
#
_entry.id   AF-A0A2U1PTG1-F1
#
_cell.length_a   1.000
_cell.length_b   1.000
_cell.length_c   1.000
_cell.angle_alpha   90.00
_cell.angle_beta   90.00
_cell.angle_gamma   90.00
#
_symmetry.space_group_name_H-M   'P 1'
#
loop_
_entity.id
_entity.type
_entity.pdbx_description
1 polymer ?
#
loop_
_entity_poly.entity_id
_entity_poly.type
_entity_poly.pdbx_seq_one_letter_code
_entity_poly.pdbx_strand_id
1 'polypeptide(L)'
;MPDMSAPYRSTRYRPRKKDLHVTFEHFYRVDLFMKTLDKQIHELDCRFSEQSIELLSLGSTLCSKKINIDHIVLLIEKYYPTDFTEQERNQLVCQLETFQVERINNAKLSEVATLSDLCQTLVETGKNSMYDLVERVCRLLLTLPVSTATTERGFSAMKIFKNRLRNKMSDENLANSMVIYIEKEIADKFDSESIIEEFKGLKDPSNIEGLEADIQKVNVAS
;
A
#
# COMPACT_ATOMS: atom_id res chain seq x y z
N MET A 1 44.86 4.34 1.33
CA MET A 1 43.66 4.25 0.46
C MET A 1 43.83 3.08 -0.49
N PRO A 2 42.77 2.38 -0.91
CA PRO A 2 42.87 1.35 -1.95
C PRO A 2 43.34 1.95 -3.28
N ASP A 3 44.20 1.24 -4.01
CA ASP A 3 44.60 1.63 -5.37
C ASP A 3 43.45 1.38 -6.34
N MET A 4 42.82 2.47 -6.80
CA MET A 4 41.67 2.42 -7.70
C MET A 4 42.03 2.06 -9.14
N SER A 5 43.31 2.19 -9.50
CA SER A 5 43.82 1.83 -10.83
C SER A 5 44.22 0.36 -10.94
N ALA A 6 44.35 -0.34 -9.80
CA ALA A 6 44.65 -1.75 -9.77
C ALA A 6 43.53 -2.58 -10.44
N PRO A 7 43.88 -3.71 -11.08
CA PRO A 7 42.91 -4.61 -11.67
C PRO A 7 42.01 -5.22 -10.61
N TYR A 8 40.69 -5.14 -10.82
CA TYR A 8 39.69 -5.76 -9.98
C TYR A 8 39.73 -7.29 -10.13
N ARG A 9 39.93 -8.01 -9.01
CA ARG A 9 39.87 -9.48 -8.97
C ARG A 9 38.84 -9.93 -7.94
N SER A 10 37.67 -10.37 -8.41
CA SER A 10 36.65 -10.97 -7.55
C SER A 10 37.10 -12.35 -7.06
N THR A 11 37.09 -12.58 -5.75
CA THR A 11 37.46 -13.87 -5.12
C THR A 11 36.42 -14.98 -5.35
N ARG A 12 35.22 -14.63 -5.84
CA ARG A 12 34.10 -15.57 -6.06
C ARG A 12 33.73 -15.79 -7.54
N TYR A 13 34.49 -15.23 -8.48
CA TYR A 13 34.20 -15.32 -9.91
C TYR A 13 35.45 -15.80 -10.68
N ARG A 14 35.33 -16.88 -11.46
CA ARG A 14 36.40 -17.29 -12.39
C ARG A 14 36.41 -16.29 -13.56
N PRO A 15 37.43 -15.44 -13.71
CA PRO A 15 37.42 -14.41 -14.75
C PRO A 15 37.47 -15.08 -16.12
N ARG A 16 36.62 -14.65 -17.06
CA ARG A 16 36.83 -15.01 -18.48
C ARG A 16 37.98 -14.13 -19.00
N LYS A 17 38.74 -14.60 -19.99
CA LYS A 17 39.95 -13.91 -20.53
C LYS A 17 39.76 -12.43 -20.93
N LYS A 18 38.52 -11.93 -21.06
CA LYS A 18 38.19 -10.52 -21.35
C LYS A 18 38.14 -9.61 -20.12
N ASP A 19 38.13 -10.16 -18.89
CA ASP A 19 37.94 -9.42 -17.64
C ASP A 19 39.25 -8.86 -17.04
N LEU A 20 40.40 -9.07 -17.70
CA LEU A 20 41.72 -8.69 -17.14
C LEU A 20 41.99 -7.17 -17.09
N HIS A 21 41.11 -6.34 -17.65
CA HIS A 21 41.31 -4.88 -17.77
C HIS A 21 40.31 -4.02 -16.97
N VAL A 22 39.44 -4.63 -16.16
CA VAL A 22 38.51 -3.86 -15.33
C VAL A 22 39.25 -3.40 -14.06
N THR A 23 39.41 -2.09 -13.89
CA THR A 23 40.02 -1.51 -12.68
C THR A 23 39.01 -1.50 -11.52
N PHE A 24 39.49 -1.38 -10.29
CA PHE A 24 38.61 -1.14 -9.13
C PHE A 24 37.71 0.07 -9.36
N GLU A 25 38.23 1.15 -9.95
CA GLU A 25 37.44 2.33 -10.33
C GLU A 25 36.29 1.99 -11.27
N HIS A 26 36.56 1.24 -12.36
CA HIS A 26 35.53 0.86 -13.32
C HIS A 26 34.47 -0.03 -12.67
N PHE A 27 34.89 -1.03 -11.87
CA PHE A 27 33.96 -1.91 -11.17
C PHE A 27 33.04 -1.12 -10.23
N TYR A 28 33.60 -0.26 -9.38
CA TYR A 28 32.78 0.52 -8.45
C TYR A 28 31.87 1.50 -9.22
N ARG A 29 32.42 2.27 -10.14
CA ARG A 29 31.65 3.30 -10.86
C ARG A 29 30.59 2.69 -11.77
N VAL A 30 30.97 1.79 -12.68
CA VAL A 30 30.11 1.30 -13.76
C VAL A 30 29.34 0.05 -13.32
N ASP A 31 30.03 -0.96 -12.79
CA ASP A 31 29.39 -2.24 -12.48
C ASP A 31 28.58 -2.24 -11.19
N LEU A 32 28.93 -1.40 -10.21
CA LEU A 32 28.22 -1.31 -8.95
C LEU A 32 27.32 -0.08 -8.89
N PHE A 33 27.88 1.14 -8.94
CA PHE A 33 27.12 2.36 -8.72
C PHE A 33 26.13 2.64 -9.84
N MET A 34 26.56 2.70 -11.11
CA MET A 34 25.62 2.96 -12.22
C MET A 34 24.53 1.88 -12.29
N LYS A 35 24.88 0.58 -12.21
CA LYS A 35 23.86 -0.48 -12.16
C LYS A 35 22.90 -0.35 -10.97
N THR A 36 23.35 0.17 -9.83
CA THR A 36 22.48 0.39 -8.66
C THR A 36 21.59 1.61 -8.88
N LEU A 37 22.13 2.70 -9.43
CA LEU A 37 21.37 3.91 -9.77
C LEU A 37 20.34 3.62 -10.85
N ASP A 38 20.69 2.93 -11.93
CA ASP A 38 19.77 2.54 -12.99
C ASP A 38 18.61 1.70 -12.44
N LYS A 39 18.90 0.77 -11.51
CA LYS A 39 17.85 0.02 -10.82
C LYS A 39 16.98 0.92 -9.95
N GLN A 40 17.58 1.82 -9.16
CA GLN A 40 16.80 2.73 -8.31
C GLN A 40 15.90 3.65 -9.14
N ILE A 41 16.42 4.21 -10.23
CA ILE A 41 15.66 5.04 -11.18
C ILE A 41 14.54 4.21 -11.80
N HIS A 42 14.84 3.00 -12.29
CA HIS A 42 13.84 2.13 -12.88
C HIS A 42 12.72 1.76 -11.89
N GLU A 43 13.06 1.39 -10.65
CA GLU A 43 12.08 1.09 -9.61
C GLU A 43 11.25 2.34 -9.25
N LEU A 44 11.86 3.54 -9.22
CA LEU A 44 11.15 4.80 -9.04
C LEU A 44 10.19 5.10 -10.19
N ASP A 45 10.61 4.91 -11.45
CA ASP A 45 9.77 5.12 -12.63
C ASP A 45 8.63 4.11 -12.69
N CYS A 46 8.87 2.86 -12.29
CA CYS A 46 7.83 1.84 -12.15
C CYS A 46 6.82 2.20 -11.05
N ARG A 47 7.29 2.72 -9.92
CA ARG A 47 6.45 3.07 -8.77
C ARG A 47 5.68 4.38 -8.97
N PHE A 48 6.33 5.38 -9.56
CA PHE A 48 5.78 6.69 -9.89
C PHE A 48 5.50 6.79 -11.39
N SER A 49 4.72 5.84 -11.91
CA SER A 49 4.25 5.89 -13.30
C SER A 49 3.50 7.18 -13.60
N GLU A 50 3.42 7.56 -14.88
CA GLU A 50 2.68 8.74 -15.35
C GLU A 50 1.27 8.82 -14.73
N GLN A 51 0.56 7.69 -14.68
CA GLN A 51 -0.73 7.57 -14.01
C GLN A 51 -0.68 7.93 -12.52
N SER A 52 0.29 7.40 -11.77
CA SER A 52 0.40 7.69 -10.34
C SER A 52 0.76 9.16 -10.06
N ILE A 53 1.53 9.79 -10.95
CA ILE A 53 1.86 11.22 -10.88
C ILE A 53 0.63 12.07 -11.18
N GLU A 54 -0.17 11.72 -12.19
CA GLU A 54 -1.44 12.38 -12.48
C GLU A 54 -2.42 12.28 -11.30
N LEU A 55 -2.51 11.10 -10.67
CA LEU A 55 -3.33 10.89 -9.47
C LEU A 55 -2.77 11.65 -8.25
N LEU A 56 -1.45 11.77 -8.11
CA LEU A 56 -0.87 12.62 -7.07
C LEU A 56 -1.17 14.11 -7.30
N SER A 57 -1.19 14.54 -8.56
CA SER A 57 -1.59 15.88 -8.98
C SER A 57 -3.05 16.19 -8.64
N LEU A 58 -3.93 15.18 -8.64
CA LEU A 58 -5.30 15.35 -8.12
C LEU A 58 -5.29 15.72 -6.65
N GLY A 59 -4.52 14.99 -5.85
CA GLY A 59 -4.41 15.26 -4.42
C GLY A 59 -3.93 16.68 -4.14
N SER A 60 -2.91 17.14 -4.87
CA SER A 60 -2.40 18.51 -4.71
C SER A 60 -3.41 19.57 -5.17
N THR A 61 -4.14 19.30 -6.26
CA THR A 61 -5.19 20.20 -6.77
C THR A 61 -6.34 20.34 -5.78
N LEU A 62 -6.73 19.25 -5.12
CA LEU A 62 -7.80 19.23 -4.13
C LEU A 62 -7.41 19.98 -2.84
N CYS A 63 -6.16 19.87 -2.40
CA CYS A 63 -5.61 20.60 -1.27
C CYS A 63 -5.25 22.06 -1.58
N SER A 64 -5.15 22.45 -2.86
CA SER A 64 -4.84 23.83 -3.27
C SER A 64 -5.92 24.82 -2.85
N LYS A 65 -5.55 26.09 -2.60
CA LYS A 65 -6.51 27.17 -2.28
C LYS A 65 -7.51 27.42 -3.41
N LYS A 66 -7.09 27.20 -4.66
CA LYS A 66 -7.95 27.27 -5.84
C LYS A 66 -8.02 25.87 -6.43
N ILE A 67 -9.20 25.27 -6.33
CA ILE A 67 -9.48 23.93 -6.84
C ILE A 67 -9.74 24.05 -8.34
N ASN A 68 -9.07 23.23 -9.15
CA ASN A 68 -9.38 23.09 -10.57
C ASN A 68 -10.39 21.95 -10.74
N ILE A 69 -11.67 22.30 -10.76
CA ILE A 69 -12.79 21.36 -10.73
C ILE A 69 -12.82 20.51 -12.01
N ASP A 70 -12.68 21.15 -13.17
CA ASP A 70 -12.67 20.46 -14.47
C ASP A 70 -11.56 19.41 -14.52
N HIS A 71 -10.37 19.76 -14.03
CA HIS A 71 -9.24 18.83 -13.98
C HIS A 71 -9.52 17.63 -13.06
N ILE A 72 -10.19 17.86 -11.91
CA ILE A 72 -10.55 16.77 -10.99
C ILE A 72 -11.55 15.81 -11.64
N VAL A 73 -12.60 16.34 -12.26
CA VAL A 73 -13.64 15.52 -12.89
C VAL A 73 -13.08 14.71 -14.06
N LEU A 74 -12.24 15.33 -14.90
CA LEU A 74 -11.59 14.66 -16.03
C LEU A 74 -10.75 13.46 -15.59
N LEU A 75 -9.97 13.61 -14.51
CA LEU A 75 -9.12 12.51 -14.03
C LEU A 75 -9.92 11.44 -13.28
N ILE A 76 -11.01 11.81 -12.60
CA ILE A 76 -11.95 10.82 -12.03
C ILE A 76 -12.62 10.00 -13.12
N GLU A 77 -13.07 10.64 -14.20
CA GLU A 77 -13.60 9.95 -15.36
C GLU A 77 -12.58 9.01 -16.01
N LYS A 78 -11.32 9.44 -16.10
CA LYS A 78 -10.23 8.65 -16.68
C LYS A 78 -9.84 7.43 -15.83
N TYR A 79 -9.75 7.61 -14.51
CA TYR A 79 -9.13 6.61 -13.62
C TYR A 79 -10.10 5.86 -12.71
N TYR A 80 -11.29 6.40 -12.46
CA TYR A 80 -12.30 5.83 -11.57
C TYR A 80 -13.70 5.75 -12.21
N PRO A 81 -13.83 5.28 -13.46
CA PRO A 81 -15.11 5.25 -14.16
C PRO A 81 -16.15 4.31 -13.52
N THR A 82 -15.70 3.31 -12.76
CA THR A 82 -16.56 2.36 -12.05
C THR A 82 -16.94 2.81 -10.65
N ASP A 83 -16.17 3.71 -10.05
CA ASP A 83 -16.43 4.21 -8.71
C ASP A 83 -17.45 5.35 -8.72
N PHE A 84 -17.58 6.07 -9.82
CA PHE A 84 -18.51 7.21 -9.93
C PHE A 84 -19.47 7.05 -11.10
N THR A 85 -20.76 7.12 -10.82
CA THR A 85 -21.80 7.27 -11.83
C THR A 85 -21.72 8.66 -12.49
N GLU A 86 -22.33 8.80 -13.67
CA GLU A 86 -22.43 10.11 -14.35
C GLU A 86 -23.15 11.16 -13.48
N GLN A 87 -24.19 10.75 -12.77
CA GLN A 87 -24.90 11.64 -11.84
C GLN A 87 -24.00 12.06 -10.67
N GLU A 88 -23.26 11.14 -10.05
CA GLU A 88 -22.32 11.47 -8.97
C GLU A 88 -21.21 12.39 -9.45
N ARG A 89 -20.73 12.25 -10.69
CA ARG A 89 -19.72 13.19 -11.25
C ARG A 89 -20.26 14.60 -11.37
N ASN A 90 -21.51 14.76 -11.81
CA ASN A 90 -22.16 16.08 -11.85
C ASN A 90 -22.41 16.64 -10.45
N GLN A 91 -22.79 15.80 -9.49
CA GLN A 91 -22.95 16.20 -8.09
C GLN A 91 -21.62 16.60 -7.45
N LEU A 92 -20.54 15.91 -7.80
CA LEU A 92 -19.19 16.22 -7.34
C LEU A 92 -18.76 17.63 -7.78
N VAL A 93 -19.10 18.06 -9.00
CA VAL A 93 -18.85 19.44 -9.45
C VAL A 93 -19.50 20.43 -8.49
N CYS A 94 -20.79 20.27 -8.21
CA CYS A 94 -21.51 21.15 -7.28
C CYS A 94 -20.94 21.11 -5.86
N GLN A 95 -20.55 19.92 -5.37
CA GLN A 95 -19.89 19.79 -4.07
C GLN A 95 -18.54 20.49 -4.04
N LEU A 96 -17.72 20.39 -5.09
CA LEU A 96 -16.42 21.05 -5.16
C LEU A 96 -16.53 22.58 -5.22
N GLU A 97 -17.53 23.11 -5.93
CA GLU A 97 -17.81 24.56 -5.98
C GLU A 97 -18.19 25.09 -4.60
N THR A 98 -19.13 24.44 -3.94
CA THR A 98 -19.58 24.83 -2.59
C THR A 98 -18.48 24.63 -1.56
N PHE A 99 -17.70 23.56 -1.68
CA PHE A 99 -16.54 23.28 -0.83
C PHE A 99 -15.45 24.35 -0.98
N GLN A 100 -15.19 24.83 -2.20
CA GLN A 100 -14.22 25.89 -2.42
C GLN A 100 -14.60 27.20 -1.71
N VAL A 101 -15.88 27.57 -1.74
CA VAL A 101 -16.39 28.72 -0.98
C VAL A 101 -16.26 28.47 0.53
N GLU A 102 -16.58 27.26 0.97
CA GLU A 102 -16.50 26.89 2.39
C GLU A 102 -15.07 26.92 2.94
N ARG A 103 -14.08 26.53 2.14
CA ARG A 103 -12.65 26.64 2.51
C ARG A 103 -12.19 28.08 2.70
N ILE A 104 -12.82 29.04 2.03
CA ILE A 104 -12.53 30.47 2.23
C ILE A 104 -13.18 30.97 3.52
N ASN A 105 -14.40 30.52 3.82
CA ASN A 105 -15.17 30.99 4.96
C ASN A 105 -14.76 30.32 6.28
N ASN A 106 -14.14 29.14 6.23
CA ASN A 106 -13.77 28.37 7.40
C ASN A 106 -12.26 28.34 7.63
N ALA A 107 -11.79 29.04 8.66
CA ALA A 107 -10.36 29.12 8.99
C ALA A 107 -9.70 27.74 9.17
N LYS A 108 -10.40 26.76 9.75
CA LYS A 108 -9.87 25.40 9.96
C LYS A 108 -9.62 24.65 8.64
N LEU A 109 -10.46 24.88 7.62
CA LEU A 109 -10.33 24.23 6.31
C LEU A 109 -9.38 25.01 5.36
N SER A 110 -9.12 26.28 5.67
CA SER A 110 -8.21 27.14 4.90
C SER A 110 -6.74 26.77 5.09
N GLU A 111 -6.37 26.34 6.30
CA GLU A 111 -4.99 26.01 6.68
C GLU A 111 -4.54 24.59 6.28
N VAL A 112 -5.46 23.76 5.78
CA VAL A 112 -5.18 22.37 5.46
C VAL A 112 -4.28 22.25 4.22
N ALA A 113 -3.13 21.61 4.39
CA ALA A 113 -2.14 21.37 3.34
C ALA A 113 -2.11 19.94 2.81
N THR A 114 -2.64 18.96 3.56
CA THR A 114 -2.57 17.53 3.19
C THR A 114 -3.95 16.89 3.06
N LEU A 115 -4.04 15.81 2.27
CA LEU A 115 -5.29 15.05 2.10
C LEU A 115 -5.76 14.39 3.41
N SER A 116 -4.81 13.91 4.23
CA SER A 116 -5.14 13.29 5.52
C SER A 116 -5.76 14.30 6.47
N ASP A 117 -5.15 15.49 6.59
CA ASP A 117 -5.67 16.57 7.41
C ASP A 117 -7.02 17.06 6.87
N LEU A 118 -7.24 17.02 5.55
CA LEU A 118 -8.52 17.35 4.92
C LEU A 118 -9.63 16.38 5.33
N CYS A 119 -9.37 15.08 5.26
CA CYS A 119 -10.31 14.06 5.75
C CYS A 119 -10.61 14.25 7.23
N GLN A 120 -9.59 14.47 8.06
CA GLN A 120 -9.77 14.64 9.50
C GLN A 120 -10.58 15.89 9.82
N THR A 121 -10.27 17.03 9.20
CA THR A 121 -10.99 18.29 9.43
C THR A 121 -12.44 18.24 8.93
N LEU A 122 -12.74 17.51 7.86
CA LEU A 122 -14.13 17.27 7.41
C LEU A 122 -14.95 16.51 8.46
N VAL A 123 -14.34 15.53 9.12
CA VAL A 123 -14.99 14.77 10.20
C VAL A 123 -15.16 15.64 11.45
N GLU A 124 -14.13 16.35 11.86
CA GLU A 124 -14.17 17.23 13.04
C GLU A 124 -15.18 18.38 12.90
N THR A 125 -15.37 18.88 11.68
CA THR A 125 -16.36 19.93 11.38
C THR A 125 -17.77 19.39 11.17
N GLY A 126 -17.96 18.06 11.17
CA GLY A 126 -19.25 17.40 10.93
C GLY A 126 -19.78 17.59 9.51
N LYS A 127 -18.89 17.87 8.54
CA LYS A 127 -19.25 18.18 7.14
C LYS A 127 -18.98 17.03 6.18
N ASN A 128 -18.48 15.91 6.68
CA ASN A 128 -18.30 14.68 5.92
C ASN A 128 -19.60 14.22 5.22
N SER A 129 -20.77 14.42 5.82
CA SER A 129 -22.06 14.09 5.20
C SER A 129 -22.46 15.04 4.05
N MET A 130 -22.00 16.30 4.08
CA MET A 130 -22.31 17.31 3.07
C MET A 130 -21.37 17.22 1.86
N TYR A 131 -20.15 16.71 2.08
CA TYR A 131 -19.09 16.58 1.08
C TYR A 131 -18.62 15.12 0.97
N ASP A 132 -19.57 14.19 0.93
CA ASP A 132 -19.33 12.75 0.89
C ASP A 132 -18.56 12.32 -0.38
N LEU A 133 -18.85 12.93 -1.54
CA LEU A 133 -18.12 12.65 -2.78
C LEU A 133 -16.70 13.20 -2.73
N VAL A 134 -16.49 14.38 -2.14
CA VAL A 134 -15.14 14.95 -1.93
C VAL A 134 -14.34 14.07 -0.98
N GLU A 135 -14.96 13.61 0.12
CA GLU A 135 -14.33 12.68 1.06
C GLU A 135 -13.97 11.35 0.37
N ARG A 136 -14.87 10.84 -0.50
CA ARG A 136 -14.62 9.63 -1.28
C ARG A 136 -13.43 9.78 -2.22
N VAL A 137 -13.31 10.90 -2.92
CA VAL A 137 -12.13 11.21 -3.75
C VAL A 137 -10.87 11.22 -2.90
N CYS A 138 -10.87 11.89 -1.75
CA CYS A 138 -9.72 11.89 -0.83
C CYS A 138 -9.34 10.46 -0.42
N ARG A 139 -10.33 9.63 -0.08
CA ARG A 139 -10.12 8.25 0.36
C ARG A 139 -9.51 7.39 -0.75
N LEU A 140 -10.01 7.50 -1.99
CA LEU A 140 -9.45 6.80 -3.15
C LEU A 140 -8.00 7.22 -3.43
N LEU A 141 -7.69 8.50 -3.28
CA LEU A 141 -6.32 9.01 -3.43
C LEU A 141 -5.39 8.53 -2.32
N LEU A 142 -5.87 8.43 -1.08
CA LEU A 142 -5.10 7.92 0.05
C LEU A 142 -4.86 6.40 -0.01
N THR A 143 -5.76 5.62 -0.62
CA THR A 143 -5.60 4.16 -0.73
C THR A 143 -4.67 3.73 -1.86
N LEU A 144 -4.51 4.54 -2.90
CA LEU A 144 -3.58 4.28 -4.01
C LEU A 144 -2.11 4.07 -3.59
N PRO A 145 -1.46 5.01 -2.86
CA PRO A 145 -0.06 4.85 -2.45
C PRO A 145 0.12 3.73 -1.41
N VAL A 146 -0.93 3.43 -0.63
CA VAL A 146 -0.91 2.38 0.39
C VAL A 146 -1.00 0.99 -0.25
N SER A 147 -1.79 0.84 -1.31
CA SER A 147 -2.00 -0.45 -1.98
C SER A 147 -0.74 -0.95 -2.70
N THR A 148 -0.01 -0.06 -3.39
CA THR A 148 1.26 -0.41 -4.05
C THR A 148 2.34 -0.80 -3.03
N ALA A 149 2.50 -0.03 -1.95
CA ALA A 149 3.46 -0.36 -0.90
C ALA A 149 3.14 -1.68 -0.17
N THR A 150 1.86 -1.96 0.08
CA THR A 150 1.42 -3.19 0.77
C THR A 150 1.65 -4.42 -0.10
N THR A 151 1.30 -4.35 -1.38
CA THR A 151 1.51 -5.45 -2.33
C THR A 151 3.00 -5.75 -2.52
N GLU A 152 3.84 -4.73 -2.72
CA GLU A 152 5.30 -4.89 -2.79
C GLU A 152 5.89 -5.51 -1.51
N ARG A 153 5.42 -5.06 -0.33
CA ARG A 153 5.82 -5.64 0.96
C ARG A 153 5.43 -7.10 1.06
N GLY A 154 4.21 -7.46 0.63
CA GLY A 154 3.73 -8.84 0.57
C GLY A 154 4.58 -9.72 -0.37
N PHE A 155 4.92 -9.22 -1.57
CA PHE A 155 5.79 -9.94 -2.51
C PHE A 155 7.23 -10.08 -1.98
N SER A 156 7.74 -9.07 -1.27
CA SER A 156 9.05 -9.14 -0.62
C SER A 156 9.08 -10.18 0.51
N ALA A 157 8.05 -10.18 1.37
CA ALA A 157 7.86 -11.20 2.41
C ALA A 157 7.78 -12.60 1.79
N MET A 158 6.96 -12.76 0.75
CA MET A 158 6.82 -14.01 0.00
C MET A 158 8.15 -14.51 -0.57
N LYS A 159 8.97 -13.61 -1.14
CA LYS A 159 10.30 -13.94 -1.64
C LYS A 159 11.22 -14.43 -0.52
N ILE A 160 11.14 -13.86 0.68
CA ILE A 160 11.90 -14.33 1.85
C ILE A 160 11.46 -15.74 2.25
N PHE A 161 10.15 -15.97 2.43
CA PHE A 161 9.60 -17.28 2.82
C PHE A 161 9.93 -18.38 1.80
N LYS A 162 9.68 -18.14 0.50
CA LYS A 162 9.91 -19.16 -0.54
C LYS A 162 11.40 -19.40 -0.84
N ASN A 163 12.20 -18.34 -0.97
CA ASN A 163 13.57 -18.50 -1.47
C ASN A 163 14.63 -18.64 -0.37
N ARG A 164 14.49 -17.94 0.76
CA ARG A 164 15.50 -17.98 1.83
C ARG A 164 15.30 -19.17 2.76
N LEU A 165 14.05 -19.48 3.11
CA LEU A 165 13.71 -20.63 3.96
C LEU A 165 13.55 -21.94 3.15
N ARG A 166 13.47 -21.86 1.82
CA ARG A 166 13.42 -23.01 0.90
C ARG A 166 12.33 -24.02 1.29
N ASN A 167 11.18 -23.52 1.72
CA ASN A 167 10.19 -24.31 2.43
C ASN A 167 9.19 -24.97 1.47
N LYS A 168 8.92 -26.28 1.62
CA LYS A 168 7.84 -27.03 0.95
C LYS A 168 6.53 -26.87 1.73
N MET A 169 6.14 -25.63 2.04
CA MET A 169 4.90 -25.33 2.77
C MET A 169 3.72 -25.38 1.80
N SER A 170 2.57 -25.90 2.24
CA SER A 170 1.32 -25.82 1.47
C SER A 170 0.91 -24.35 1.31
N ASP A 171 0.15 -24.05 0.25
CA ASP A 171 -0.25 -22.66 -0.05
C ASP A 171 -1.06 -22.01 1.07
N GLU A 172 -1.94 -22.79 1.75
CA GLU A 172 -2.72 -22.32 2.90
C GLU A 172 -1.83 -21.90 4.08
N ASN A 173 -0.87 -22.75 4.43
CA ASN A 173 0.05 -22.49 5.54
C ASN A 173 0.96 -21.28 5.26
N LEU A 174 1.36 -21.14 4.00
CA LEU A 174 2.14 -20.00 3.53
C LEU A 174 1.32 -18.70 3.59
N ALA A 175 0.07 -18.73 3.16
CA ALA A 175 -0.84 -17.58 3.23
C ALA A 175 -1.02 -17.13 4.68
N ASN A 176 -1.32 -18.07 5.58
CA ASN A 176 -1.47 -17.78 7.02
C ASN A 176 -0.21 -17.16 7.63
N SER A 177 0.97 -17.67 7.26
CA SER A 177 2.25 -17.14 7.75
C SER A 177 2.56 -15.73 7.22
N MET A 178 2.14 -15.42 5.98
CA MET A 178 2.30 -14.08 5.43
C MET A 178 1.41 -13.05 6.09
N VAL A 179 0.18 -13.41 6.42
CA VAL A 179 -0.73 -12.51 7.14
C VAL A 179 -0.09 -12.09 8.47
N ILE A 180 0.43 -13.06 9.24
CA ILE A 180 1.14 -12.77 10.50
C ILE A 180 2.37 -11.88 10.27
N TYR A 181 3.14 -12.12 9.21
CA TYR A 181 4.34 -11.33 8.93
C TYR A 181 4.04 -9.89 8.47
N ILE A 182 3.02 -9.71 7.63
CA ILE A 182 2.61 -8.40 7.12
C ILE A 182 2.01 -7.58 8.28
N GLU A 183 1.15 -8.21 9.09
CA GLU A 183 0.45 -7.60 10.21
C GLU A 183 1.20 -7.79 11.54
N LYS A 184 2.53 -7.87 11.49
CA LYS A 184 3.34 -8.21 12.66
C LYS A 184 3.11 -7.24 13.83
N GLU A 185 2.93 -5.94 13.56
CA GLU A 185 2.65 -4.94 14.59
C GLU A 185 1.32 -5.18 15.33
N ILE A 186 0.35 -5.82 14.67
CA ILE A 186 -0.90 -6.23 15.27
C ILE A 186 -0.72 -7.59 15.97
N ALA A 187 -0.03 -8.54 15.32
CA ALA A 187 0.26 -9.85 15.87
C ALA A 187 1.04 -9.79 17.19
N ASP A 188 2.01 -8.87 17.30
CA ASP A 188 2.84 -8.67 18.49
C ASP A 188 2.03 -8.15 19.70
N LYS A 189 0.78 -7.69 19.50
CA LYS A 189 -0.13 -7.30 20.59
C LYS A 189 -0.84 -8.49 21.23
N PHE A 190 -0.85 -9.64 20.56
CA PHE A 190 -1.44 -10.86 21.10
C PHE A 190 -0.39 -11.67 21.83
N ASP A 191 -0.72 -12.10 23.04
CA ASP A 191 0.14 -12.98 23.81
C ASP A 191 -0.02 -14.44 23.33
N SER A 192 1.11 -15.07 23.01
CA SER A 192 1.12 -16.45 22.52
C SER A 192 0.60 -17.44 23.55
N GLU A 193 0.81 -17.19 24.85
CA GLU A 193 0.36 -18.09 25.89
C GLU A 193 -1.17 -18.08 26.00
N SER A 194 -1.75 -16.87 25.94
CA SER A 194 -3.20 -16.66 25.91
C SER A 194 -3.88 -17.37 24.72
N ILE A 195 -3.28 -17.32 23.52
CA ILE A 195 -3.79 -18.04 22.33
C ILE A 195 -3.72 -19.56 22.54
N ILE A 196 -2.64 -20.06 23.15
CA ILE A 196 -2.45 -21.48 23.41
C ILE A 196 -3.48 -22.00 24.42
N GLU A 197 -3.77 -21.22 25.47
CA GLU A 197 -4.79 -21.57 26.47
C GLU A 197 -6.19 -21.61 25.88
N GLU A 198 -6.58 -20.63 25.06
CA GLU A 198 -7.86 -20.61 24.35
C GLU A 198 -8.00 -21.82 23.42
N PHE A 199 -6.94 -22.15 22.68
CA PHE A 199 -6.94 -23.31 21.78
C PHE A 199 -7.02 -24.65 22.53
N LYS A 200 -6.42 -24.74 23.73
CA LYS A 200 -6.56 -25.93 24.60
C LYS A 200 -8.00 -26.10 25.08
N GLY A 201 -8.67 -25.01 25.49
CA GLY A 201 -10.07 -25.06 25.95
C GLY A 201 -11.08 -25.45 24.87
N LEU A 202 -10.77 -25.17 23.59
CA LEU A 202 -11.58 -25.65 22.45
C LEU A 202 -11.46 -27.15 22.21
N LYS A 203 -10.42 -27.80 22.74
CA LYS A 203 -10.13 -29.22 22.56
C LYS A 203 -10.63 -30.09 23.73
N ASP A 204 -11.25 -29.49 24.74
CA ASP A 204 -11.90 -30.23 25.81
C ASP A 204 -13.13 -30.97 25.26
N PRO A 205 -13.18 -32.31 25.36
CA PRO A 205 -14.24 -33.13 24.76
C PRO A 205 -15.66 -32.83 25.31
N SER A 206 -15.78 -32.11 26.43
CA SER A 206 -17.06 -31.68 26.99
C SER A 206 -17.78 -30.59 26.18
N ASN A 207 -17.09 -29.85 25.31
CA ASN A 207 -17.71 -28.86 24.41
C ASN A 207 -18.03 -29.40 23.02
N ILE A 208 -17.50 -30.57 22.66
CA ILE A 208 -17.74 -31.21 21.35
C ILE A 208 -19.12 -31.91 21.33
N GLU A 209 -19.57 -32.46 22.47
CA GLU A 209 -20.91 -33.06 22.61
C GLU A 209 -22.05 -32.02 22.49
N GLY A 210 -21.79 -30.75 22.79
CA GLY A 210 -22.77 -29.66 22.60
C GLY A 210 -22.98 -29.26 21.13
N LEU A 211 -21.91 -29.32 20.33
CA LEU A 211 -21.94 -28.96 18.90
C LEU A 211 -22.55 -30.07 18.03
N GLU A 212 -22.36 -31.35 18.36
CA GLU A 212 -23.05 -32.46 17.66
C GLU A 212 -24.56 -32.49 17.94
N ALA A 213 -25.00 -32.10 19.15
CA ALA A 213 -26.41 -32.04 19.51
C ALA A 213 -27.19 -30.92 18.79
N ASP A 214 -26.53 -29.80 18.47
CA ASP A 214 -27.16 -28.70 17.73
C ASP A 214 -27.21 -28.95 16.22
N ILE A 215 -26.27 -29.71 15.65
CA ILE A 215 -26.30 -30.12 14.23
C ILE A 215 -27.42 -31.17 13.98
N GLN A 216 -27.71 -32.05 14.94
CA GLN A 216 -28.82 -33.01 14.81
C GLN A 216 -30.21 -32.39 14.97
N LYS A 217 -30.36 -31.28 15.73
CA LYS A 217 -31.66 -30.59 15.85
C LYS A 217 -32.06 -29.83 14.59
N VAL A 218 -31.10 -29.41 13.76
CA VAL A 218 -31.40 -28.72 12.48
C VAL A 218 -31.86 -29.69 11.39
N ASN A 219 -31.43 -30.95 11.40
CA ASN A 219 -31.76 -31.94 10.37
C ASN A 219 -33.06 -32.74 10.60
N VAL A 220 -33.75 -32.56 11.74
CA VAL A 220 -35.04 -33.23 12.02
C VAL A 220 -36.24 -32.27 11.84
N ALA A 221 -35.97 -30.99 11.56
CA ALA A 221 -36.98 -29.96 11.32
C ALA A 221 -37.11 -29.55 9.84
N SER A 222 -36.68 -30.42 8.91
CA SER A 222 -36.85 -30.28 7.45
C SER A 222 -37.56 -31.50 6.88
#